data_AF-A0A9D7KGT2-F1
#
_entry.id   AF-A0A9D7KGT2-F1
#
_cell.length_a   1.000
_cell.length_b   1.000
_cell.length_c   1.000
_cell.angle_alpha   90.00
_cell.angle_beta   90.00
_cell.angle_gamma   90.00
#
_symmetry.space_group_name_H-M   'P 1'
#
loop_
_entity.id
_entity.type
_entity.pdbx_description
1 polymer ?
#
loop_
_entity_poly.entity_id
_entity_poly.type
_entity_poly.pdbx_seq_one_letter_code
_entity_poly.pdbx_strand_id
1 'polypeptide(L)'
;MQKFLKGLLFITVVQFSLIAQTGYQDLMNQGDQALNKRPPDIMTARLKYLEARDLEKNNPEAYIKIAITFIYSKDERSANYNLDEGLKLFGEGGSNMKAIFTYYKGMVKEFVPPDTKDTVKIKKHFLEAISFYLKSLEYLEVPSFTWNNFEFSKVNVYNDAGRVYMMINDADNAKKYFNMCLAELGNNTQNSYYSISHFGLAQINKYLGLTDSALINFNKVLEIDPSNLTALSDLYGLYFDAGDYENGFIVVDRIDSMTTLKYNDLIGRKDASKDSLQYVANILYNTKMEKGHLKFNSKLYDESLKYYAEAYPFKKNKKLVELIRKMSILSDMAKKGWMPCVKDAKFVTNGNEYFFYSPSELKINQDSSITATLKSIITADVDLNMVNVFQPEPDATAPDKIDKVLNSKYGSNEYNWTVVCGKSTYTQNFEKKFDPSGKETTKPAGAKSVEKTAVNESFELDLLKYLCRAAGI
;
A
#
# COMPACT_ATOMS: atom_id res chain seq x y z
N MET A 1 8.27 61.91 53.33
CA MET A 1 8.81 62.01 51.95
C MET A 1 9.36 60.68 51.44
N GLN A 2 10.32 60.04 52.12
CA GLN A 2 10.95 58.78 51.68
C GLN A 2 9.99 57.56 51.54
N LYS A 3 9.04 57.38 52.47
CA LYS A 3 7.99 56.34 52.35
C LYS A 3 7.00 56.61 51.21
N PHE A 4 6.73 57.88 50.91
CA PHE A 4 5.84 58.29 49.82
C PHE A 4 6.51 58.09 48.45
N LEU A 5 7.79 58.42 48.31
CA LEU A 5 8.58 58.10 47.10
C LEU A 5 8.69 56.60 46.86
N LYS A 6 8.92 55.78 47.91
CA LYS A 6 8.93 54.32 47.78
C LYS A 6 7.57 53.76 47.36
N GLY A 7 6.47 54.31 47.89
CA GLY A 7 5.11 53.92 47.50
C GLY A 7 4.78 54.29 46.05
N LEU A 8 5.16 55.49 45.61
CA LEU A 8 4.96 55.94 44.23
C LEU A 8 5.79 55.13 43.23
N LEU A 9 7.05 54.84 43.56
CA LEU A 9 7.95 53.99 42.76
C LEU A 9 7.43 52.54 42.68
N PHE A 10 6.85 52.04 43.76
CA PHE A 10 6.23 50.71 43.77
C PHE A 10 4.99 50.66 42.86
N ILE A 11 4.12 51.66 42.92
CA ILE A 11 2.91 51.74 42.07
C ILE A 11 3.29 51.85 40.58
N THR A 12 4.29 52.66 40.23
CA THR A 12 4.72 52.79 38.83
C THR A 12 5.36 51.50 38.32
N VAL A 13 6.20 50.82 39.11
CA VAL A 13 6.79 49.52 38.73
C VAL A 13 5.71 48.45 38.55
N VAL A 14 4.69 48.43 39.39
CA VAL A 14 3.54 47.51 39.26
C VAL A 14 2.73 47.83 38.00
N GLN A 15 2.50 49.10 37.66
CA GLN A 15 1.81 49.48 36.44
C GLN A 15 2.58 49.12 35.17
N PHE A 16 3.91 49.35 35.13
CA PHE A 16 4.73 48.99 33.98
C PHE A 16 4.82 47.47 33.79
N SER A 17 4.88 46.69 34.87
CA SER A 17 4.88 45.22 34.80
C SER A 17 3.53 44.67 34.30
N LEU A 18 2.41 45.24 34.74
CA LEU A 18 1.08 44.89 34.22
C LEU A 18 0.95 45.20 32.73
N ILE A 19 1.41 46.37 32.27
CA ILE A 19 1.37 46.75 30.84
C ILE A 19 2.23 45.81 30.01
N ALA A 20 3.44 45.49 30.48
CA ALA A 20 4.33 44.54 29.81
C ALA A 20 3.69 43.15 29.70
N GLN A 21 3.04 42.67 30.77
CA GLN A 21 2.36 41.37 30.80
C GLN A 21 1.15 41.32 29.86
N THR A 22 0.35 42.40 29.80
CA THR A 22 -0.75 42.50 28.83
C THR A 22 -0.24 42.52 27.39
N GLY A 23 0.82 43.28 27.12
CA GLY A 23 1.43 43.33 25.79
C GLY A 23 2.04 42.00 25.37
N TYR A 24 2.66 41.27 26.30
CA TYR A 24 3.18 39.92 26.08
C TYR A 24 2.08 38.96 25.61
N GLN A 25 0.96 38.89 26.35
CA GLN A 25 -0.13 37.98 26.02
C GLN A 25 -0.78 38.33 24.69
N ASP A 26 -0.96 39.61 24.38
CA ASP A 26 -1.50 40.04 23.09
C ASP A 26 -0.61 39.62 21.91
N LEU A 27 0.71 39.74 22.06
CA LEU A 27 1.67 39.30 21.04
C LEU A 27 1.67 37.77 20.89
N MET A 28 1.63 37.02 22.00
CA MET A 28 1.54 35.55 21.96
C MET A 28 0.26 35.09 21.25
N ASN A 29 -0.88 35.71 21.53
CA ASN A 29 -2.16 35.42 20.88
C ASN A 29 -2.14 35.76 19.38
N GLN A 30 -1.58 36.90 19.00
CA GLN A 30 -1.41 37.27 17.59
C GLN A 30 -0.51 36.27 16.85
N GLY A 31 0.56 35.83 17.50
CA GLY A 31 1.44 34.79 16.98
C GLY A 31 0.69 33.47 16.76
N ASP A 32 -0.10 33.03 17.73
CA ASP A 32 -0.88 31.80 17.65
C ASP A 32 -1.95 31.88 16.55
N GLN A 33 -2.62 33.03 16.41
CA GLN A 33 -3.56 33.28 15.31
C GLN A 33 -2.88 33.18 13.95
N ALA A 34 -1.68 33.74 13.79
CA ALA A 34 -0.91 33.63 12.56
C ALA A 34 -0.48 32.18 12.26
N LEU A 35 -0.02 31.45 13.29
CA LEU A 35 0.44 30.07 13.17
C LEU A 35 -0.71 29.09 12.87
N ASN A 36 -1.92 29.36 13.37
CA ASN A 36 -3.09 28.51 13.19
C ASN A 36 -3.83 28.71 11.85
N LYS A 37 -3.41 29.67 11.00
CA LYS A 37 -3.93 29.80 9.63
C LYS A 37 -3.66 28.54 8.81
N ARG A 38 -4.45 28.31 7.75
CA ARG A 38 -4.24 27.22 6.78
C ARG A 38 -4.09 27.81 5.37
N PRO A 39 -2.86 27.92 4.82
CA PRO A 39 -1.58 27.54 5.43
C PRO A 39 -1.11 28.50 6.56
N PRO A 40 -0.22 28.06 7.46
CA PRO A 40 0.33 28.89 8.54
C PRO A 40 1.10 30.11 8.03
N ASP A 41 0.94 31.25 8.69
CA ASP A 41 1.75 32.45 8.45
C ASP A 41 2.96 32.47 9.41
N ILE A 42 3.96 31.65 9.07
CA ILE A 42 5.12 31.37 9.92
C ILE A 42 5.94 32.63 10.22
N MET A 43 6.09 33.52 9.24
CA MET A 43 6.91 34.74 9.39
C MET A 43 6.26 35.71 10.35
N THR A 44 4.96 35.99 10.20
CA THR A 44 4.22 36.85 11.13
C THR A 44 4.20 36.26 12.53
N ALA A 45 3.94 34.95 12.66
CA ALA A 45 3.97 34.27 13.96
C ALA A 45 5.33 34.44 14.66
N ARG A 46 6.43 34.18 13.93
CA ARG A 46 7.79 34.30 14.45
C ARG A 46 8.10 35.72 14.92
N LEU A 47 7.75 36.74 14.14
CA LEU A 47 7.96 38.13 14.52
C LEU A 47 7.24 38.46 15.82
N LYS A 48 5.97 38.04 15.96
CA LYS A 48 5.19 38.28 17.18
C LYS A 48 5.76 37.59 18.41
N TYR A 49 6.23 36.35 18.28
CA TYR A 49 6.89 35.67 19.40
C TYR A 49 8.25 36.28 19.77
N LEU A 50 9.01 36.79 18.80
CA LEU A 50 10.26 37.52 19.06
C LEU A 50 9.99 38.83 19.83
N GLU A 51 8.99 39.60 19.41
CA GLU A 51 8.52 40.80 20.13
C GLU A 51 8.08 40.44 21.57
N ALA A 52 7.32 39.35 21.74
CA ALA A 52 6.88 38.87 23.06
C ALA A 52 8.06 38.48 23.96
N ARG A 53 9.04 37.74 23.42
CA ARG A 53 10.25 37.36 24.15
C ARG A 53 11.04 38.58 24.63
N ASP A 54 11.08 39.65 23.84
CA ASP A 54 11.81 40.86 24.21
C ASP A 54 11.13 41.63 25.36
N LEU A 55 9.81 41.49 25.53
CA LEU A 55 9.06 41.98 26.70
C LEU A 55 9.28 41.09 27.94
N GLU A 56 9.23 39.76 27.80
CA GLU A 56 9.37 38.81 28.90
C GLU A 56 10.48 37.75 28.64
N LYS A 57 11.74 38.16 28.82
CA LYS A 57 12.91 37.30 28.51
C LYS A 57 13.03 36.03 29.35
N ASN A 58 12.38 36.00 30.51
CA ASN A 58 12.41 34.87 31.45
C ASN A 58 11.20 33.95 31.29
N ASN A 59 10.32 34.21 30.33
CA ASN A 59 9.18 33.35 30.05
C ASN A 59 9.56 32.29 29.00
N PRO A 60 9.61 30.99 29.36
CA PRO A 60 10.04 29.95 28.44
C PRO A 60 9.08 29.75 27.26
N GLU A 61 7.80 30.12 27.39
CA GLU A 61 6.80 29.87 26.34
C GLU A 61 7.16 30.56 25.02
N ALA A 62 7.71 31.78 25.06
CA ALA A 62 8.10 32.49 23.85
C ALA A 62 9.21 31.77 23.09
N TYR A 63 10.21 31.21 23.79
CA TYR A 63 11.33 30.50 23.17
C TYR A 63 10.87 29.25 22.43
N ILE A 64 9.99 28.46 23.04
CA ILE A 64 9.48 27.24 22.38
C ILE A 64 8.58 27.57 21.20
N LYS A 65 7.73 28.61 21.29
CA LYS A 65 6.92 29.04 20.15
C LYS A 65 7.78 29.55 19.00
N ILE A 66 8.86 30.29 19.28
CA ILE A 66 9.86 30.66 18.26
C ILE A 66 10.49 29.40 17.65
N ALA A 67 10.92 28.44 18.46
CA ALA A 67 11.51 27.19 17.98
C ALA A 67 10.56 26.41 17.05
N ILE A 68 9.27 26.33 17.40
CA ILE A 68 8.23 25.71 16.58
C ILE A 68 8.15 26.37 15.19
N THR A 69 8.25 27.71 15.09
CA THR A 69 8.27 28.36 13.77
C THR A 69 9.48 27.97 12.91
N PHE A 70 10.61 27.63 13.52
CA PHE A 70 11.79 27.13 12.81
C PHE A 70 11.67 25.64 12.46
N ILE A 71 11.01 24.85 13.31
CA ILE A 71 10.61 23.47 13.03
C ILE A 71 9.73 23.41 11.78
N TYR A 72 8.70 24.27 11.68
CA TYR A 72 7.88 24.40 10.47
C TYR A 72 8.70 24.77 9.23
N SER A 73 9.77 25.55 9.40
CA SER A 73 10.67 25.96 8.32
C SER A 73 11.81 24.97 8.06
N LYS A 74 11.89 23.86 8.81
CA LYS A 74 12.98 22.87 8.80
C LYS A 74 14.38 23.47 9.04
N ASP A 75 14.46 24.54 9.84
CA ASP A 75 15.73 25.14 10.28
C ASP A 75 16.15 24.53 11.62
N GLU A 76 16.93 23.44 11.56
CA GLU A 76 17.44 22.72 12.74
C GLU A 76 18.24 23.64 13.68
N ARG A 77 19.10 24.51 13.11
CA ARG A 77 20.04 25.31 13.89
C ARG A 77 19.29 26.35 14.73
N SER A 78 18.38 27.08 14.10
CA SER A 78 17.62 28.13 14.78
C SER A 78 16.59 27.54 15.75
N ALA A 79 16.00 26.38 15.43
CA ALA A 79 15.13 25.67 16.36
C ALA A 79 15.89 25.23 17.62
N ASN A 80 17.03 24.54 17.46
CA ASN A 80 17.84 24.11 18.60
C ASN A 80 18.35 25.29 19.43
N TYR A 81 18.79 26.38 18.79
CA TYR A 81 19.22 27.58 19.51
C TYR A 81 18.13 28.09 20.47
N ASN A 82 16.89 28.25 19.99
CA ASN A 82 15.82 28.76 20.85
C ASN A 82 15.40 27.75 21.92
N LEU A 83 15.40 26.44 21.61
CA LEU A 83 15.15 25.41 22.62
C LEU A 83 16.22 25.42 23.71
N ASP A 84 17.49 25.56 23.34
CA ASP A 84 18.61 25.59 24.28
C ASP A 84 18.58 26.85 25.15
N GLU A 85 18.29 28.03 24.59
CA GLU A 85 18.14 29.26 25.39
C GLU A 85 16.96 29.16 26.37
N GLY A 86 15.81 28.65 25.94
CA GLY A 86 14.66 28.46 26.82
C GLY A 86 14.91 27.40 27.91
N LEU A 87 15.68 26.35 27.60
CA LEU A 87 16.06 25.31 28.57
C LEU A 87 16.93 25.86 29.72
N LYS A 88 17.71 26.93 29.50
CA LYS A 88 18.52 27.58 30.55
C LYS A 88 17.68 28.25 31.63
N LEU A 89 16.40 28.53 31.36
CA LEU A 89 15.48 29.15 32.32
C LEU A 89 15.03 28.18 33.41
N PHE A 90 15.25 26.88 33.23
CA PHE A 90 14.89 25.86 34.22
C PHE A 90 16.10 25.50 35.09
N GLY A 91 15.86 25.37 36.40
CA GLY A 91 16.85 24.88 37.35
C GLY A 91 17.04 23.36 37.30
N GLU A 92 17.69 22.85 38.36
CA GLU A 92 17.74 21.41 38.63
C GLU A 92 16.34 20.88 39.00
N GLY A 93 16.02 19.66 38.57
CA GLY A 93 14.70 19.04 38.79
C GLY A 93 13.83 18.92 37.54
N GLY A 94 12.64 18.36 37.76
CA GLY A 94 11.58 18.21 36.76
C GLY A 94 10.86 19.54 36.49
N SER A 95 10.25 19.63 35.33
CA SER A 95 9.30 20.68 34.98
C SER A 95 8.59 20.22 33.72
N ASN A 96 7.25 20.26 33.73
CA ASN A 96 6.47 19.89 32.57
C ASN A 96 6.88 20.67 31.30
N MET A 97 7.22 21.95 31.44
CA MET A 97 7.69 22.73 30.31
C MET A 97 9.10 22.30 29.85
N LYS A 98 10.01 21.97 30.78
CA LYS A 98 11.31 21.39 30.45
C LYS A 98 11.18 20.05 29.72
N ALA A 99 10.18 19.23 30.09
CA ALA A 99 9.84 18.01 29.38
C ALA A 99 9.43 18.32 27.92
N ILE A 100 8.51 19.27 27.72
CA ILE A 100 8.08 19.70 26.39
C ILE A 100 9.27 20.19 25.56
N PHE A 101 10.10 21.08 26.08
CA PHE A 101 11.30 21.56 25.38
C PHE A 101 12.22 20.41 24.94
N THR A 102 12.47 19.47 25.86
CA THR A 102 13.32 18.31 25.59
C THR A 102 12.70 17.41 24.52
N TYR A 103 11.38 17.21 24.56
CA TYR A 103 10.65 16.48 23.52
C TYR A 103 10.78 17.16 22.15
N TYR A 104 10.61 18.48 22.05
CA TYR A 104 10.80 19.19 20.79
C TYR A 104 12.24 19.14 20.26
N LYS A 105 13.27 19.00 21.11
CA LYS A 105 14.64 18.70 20.64
C LYS A 105 14.71 17.36 19.91
N GLY A 106 13.94 16.36 20.36
CA GLY A 106 13.78 15.10 19.64
C GLY A 106 13.19 15.30 18.25
N MET A 107 12.10 16.07 18.16
CA MET A 107 11.45 16.37 16.86
C MET A 107 12.40 17.07 15.88
N VAL A 108 13.21 18.02 16.39
CA VAL A 108 14.21 18.71 15.59
C VAL A 108 15.27 17.74 15.05
N LYS A 109 15.63 16.70 15.80
CA LYS A 109 16.61 15.68 15.38
C LYS A 109 16.09 14.69 14.34
N GLU A 110 14.77 14.58 14.17
CA GLU A 110 14.19 13.82 13.06
C GLU A 110 14.40 14.51 11.70
N PHE A 111 14.82 15.77 11.68
CA PHE A 111 15.13 16.47 10.44
C PHE A 111 16.42 15.95 9.82
N VAL A 112 16.27 15.14 8.78
CA VAL A 112 17.38 14.73 7.91
C VAL A 112 17.45 15.70 6.73
N PRO A 113 18.58 16.39 6.50
CA PRO A 113 18.74 17.21 5.30
C PRO A 113 18.56 16.34 4.04
N PRO A 114 17.77 16.78 3.04
CA PRO A 114 17.38 15.95 1.88
C PRO A 114 18.56 15.32 1.12
N ASP A 115 19.72 15.99 1.13
CA ASP A 115 20.92 15.55 0.41
C ASP A 115 21.80 14.59 1.21
N THR A 116 21.42 14.27 2.45
CA THR A 116 22.18 13.34 3.29
C THR A 116 21.98 11.92 2.78
N LYS A 117 23.01 11.35 2.15
CA LYS A 117 23.04 9.93 1.74
C LYS A 117 23.76 9.03 2.74
N ASP A 118 24.39 9.62 3.76
CA ASP A 118 25.13 8.89 4.79
C ASP A 118 24.16 8.24 5.79
N THR A 119 23.91 6.95 5.59
CA THR A 119 22.98 6.15 6.40
C THR A 119 23.43 6.03 7.86
N VAL A 120 24.73 6.08 8.15
CA VAL A 120 25.27 6.02 9.51
C VAL A 120 24.96 7.33 10.24
N LYS A 121 25.18 8.46 9.58
CA LYS A 121 24.85 9.78 10.14
C LYS A 121 23.35 9.93 10.37
N ILE A 122 22.51 9.48 9.43
CA ILE A 122 21.06 9.47 9.57
C ILE A 122 20.62 8.64 10.78
N LYS A 123 21.14 7.41 10.89
CA LYS A 123 20.84 6.53 12.02
C LYS A 123 21.24 7.17 13.35
N LYS A 124 22.40 7.82 13.41
CA LYS A 124 22.85 8.54 14.61
C LYS A 124 21.89 9.68 14.99
N HIS A 125 21.46 10.51 14.02
CA HIS A 125 20.49 11.58 14.26
C HIS A 125 19.18 11.05 14.84
N PHE A 126 18.66 9.95 14.30
CA PHE A 126 17.44 9.33 14.82
C PHE A 126 17.62 8.72 16.21
N LEU A 127 18.78 8.12 16.52
CA LEU A 127 19.08 7.66 17.88
C LEU A 127 19.18 8.83 18.88
N GLU A 128 19.72 9.98 18.46
CA GLU A 128 19.69 11.21 19.27
C GLU A 128 18.26 11.69 19.49
N ALA A 129 17.39 11.66 18.47
CA ALA A 129 15.99 12.02 18.60
C ALA A 129 15.28 11.17 19.66
N ILE A 130 15.45 9.85 19.59
CA ILE A 130 14.91 8.90 20.57
C ILE A 130 15.44 9.21 21.97
N SER A 131 16.73 9.52 22.11
CA SER A 131 17.31 9.86 23.42
C SER A 131 16.64 11.09 24.05
N PHE A 132 16.31 12.12 23.25
CA PHE A 132 15.59 13.29 23.72
C PHE A 132 14.14 12.97 24.10
N TYR A 133 13.44 12.15 23.32
CA TYR A 133 12.08 11.71 23.66
C TYR A 133 12.02 10.92 24.95
N LEU A 134 12.94 9.99 25.18
CA LEU A 134 12.94 9.22 26.42
C LEU A 134 13.34 10.09 27.61
N LYS A 135 14.31 10.98 27.42
CA LYS A 135 14.76 11.92 28.45
C LYS A 135 13.69 12.93 28.84
N SER A 136 12.80 13.33 27.94
CA SER A 136 11.72 14.27 28.29
C SER A 136 10.79 13.72 29.36
N LEU A 137 10.60 12.39 29.42
CA LEU A 137 9.80 11.74 30.46
C LEU A 137 10.42 11.86 31.86
N GLU A 138 11.74 12.02 31.98
CA GLU A 138 12.42 12.24 33.26
C GLU A 138 12.06 13.60 33.88
N TYR A 139 11.62 14.55 33.05
CA TYR A 139 11.23 15.89 33.50
C TYR A 139 9.73 16.06 33.68
N LEU A 140 8.92 15.07 33.27
CA LEU A 140 7.48 15.13 33.32
C LEU A 140 6.99 14.86 34.75
N GLU A 141 6.33 15.84 35.38
CA GLU A 141 5.94 15.79 36.80
C GLU A 141 4.55 15.21 37.02
N VAL A 142 3.76 15.09 35.95
CA VAL A 142 2.36 14.63 35.96
C VAL A 142 2.16 13.56 34.89
N PRO A 143 1.17 12.65 35.02
CA PRO A 143 0.95 11.59 34.03
C PRO A 143 0.73 12.11 32.59
N SER A 144 0.02 13.24 32.46
CA SER A 144 -0.08 14.00 31.22
C SER A 144 -0.13 15.50 31.50
N PHE A 145 0.40 16.29 30.55
CA PHE A 145 0.45 17.74 30.61
C PHE A 145 -0.03 18.33 29.29
N THR A 146 -1.12 19.11 29.36
CA THR A 146 -1.66 19.79 28.19
C THR A 146 -1.06 21.18 28.04
N TRP A 147 -0.41 21.42 26.89
CA TRP A 147 0.13 22.72 26.52
C TRP A 147 -0.22 23.04 25.07
N ASN A 148 -0.82 24.21 24.82
CA ASN A 148 -1.19 24.67 23.48
C ASN A 148 -2.01 23.63 22.66
N ASN A 149 -3.04 23.04 23.27
CA ASN A 149 -3.87 21.96 22.70
C ASN A 149 -3.10 20.67 22.34
N PHE A 150 -1.87 20.52 22.81
CA PHE A 150 -1.08 19.30 22.72
C PHE A 150 -1.02 18.65 24.11
N GLU A 151 -1.55 17.43 24.22
CA GLU A 151 -1.41 16.62 25.43
C GLU A 151 -0.09 15.85 25.34
N PHE A 152 0.86 16.18 26.20
CA PHE A 152 2.14 15.50 26.34
C PHE A 152 2.09 14.46 27.45
N SER A 153 2.47 13.24 27.13
CA SER A 153 2.46 12.08 28.02
C SER A 153 3.43 11.02 27.50
N LYS A 154 3.51 9.91 28.24
CA LYS A 154 4.23 8.71 27.80
C LYS A 154 3.72 8.15 26.47
N VAL A 155 2.41 8.26 26.19
CA VAL A 155 1.79 7.74 24.97
C VAL A 155 2.46 8.33 23.73
N ASN A 156 2.59 9.66 23.69
CA ASN A 156 3.18 10.37 22.55
C ASN A 156 4.65 9.97 22.39
N VAL A 157 5.40 9.98 23.50
CA VAL A 157 6.83 9.63 23.52
C VAL A 157 7.09 8.21 23.03
N TYR A 158 6.33 7.23 23.53
CA TYR A 158 6.49 5.84 23.10
C TYR A 158 6.08 5.63 21.65
N ASN A 159 5.01 6.27 21.19
CA ASN A 159 4.64 6.23 19.78
C ASN A 159 5.73 6.82 18.87
N ASP A 160 6.27 7.99 19.21
CA ASP A 160 7.29 8.66 18.41
C ASP A 160 8.61 7.89 18.42
N ALA A 161 9.04 7.38 19.58
CA ALA A 161 10.18 6.47 19.66
C ALA A 161 9.97 5.24 18.76
N GLY A 162 8.80 4.60 18.84
CA GLY A 162 8.45 3.45 18.00
C GLY A 162 8.54 3.75 16.50
N ARG A 163 7.98 4.90 16.07
CA ARG A 163 8.07 5.37 14.68
C ARG A 163 9.52 5.59 14.25
N VAL A 164 10.34 6.27 15.07
CA VAL A 164 11.73 6.57 14.72
C VAL A 164 12.57 5.29 14.66
N TYR A 165 12.32 4.31 15.53
CA TYR A 165 12.94 2.98 15.43
C TYR A 165 12.58 2.26 14.12
N MET A 166 11.33 2.37 13.64
CA MET A 166 10.97 1.87 12.31
C MET A 166 11.79 2.55 11.21
N MET A 167 12.01 3.86 11.28
CA MET A 167 12.78 4.61 10.28
C MET A 167 14.24 4.17 10.19
N ILE A 168 14.80 3.58 11.25
CA ILE A 168 16.15 2.99 11.26
C ILE A 168 16.17 1.47 11.13
N ASN A 169 15.04 0.86 10.75
CA ASN A 169 14.84 -0.58 10.59
C ASN A 169 15.18 -1.41 11.85
N ASP A 170 14.96 -0.85 13.03
CA ASP A 170 15.09 -1.57 14.30
C ASP A 170 13.71 -2.06 14.76
N ALA A 171 13.32 -3.22 14.22
CA ALA A 171 12.00 -3.80 14.43
C ALA A 171 11.71 -4.15 15.90
N ASP A 172 12.72 -4.60 16.65
CA ASP A 172 12.57 -5.03 18.04
C ASP A 172 12.24 -3.85 18.95
N ASN A 173 13.02 -2.77 18.86
CA ASN A 173 12.74 -1.57 19.64
C ASN A 173 11.46 -0.88 19.17
N ALA A 174 11.19 -0.83 17.86
CA ALA A 174 9.94 -0.28 17.36
C ALA A 174 8.72 -1.00 17.95
N LYS A 175 8.72 -2.34 17.91
CA LYS A 175 7.67 -3.17 18.50
C LYS A 175 7.55 -2.98 20.01
N LYS A 176 8.68 -2.91 20.72
CA LYS A 176 8.71 -2.63 22.17
C LYS A 176 7.97 -1.33 22.49
N TYR A 177 8.31 -0.23 21.82
CA TYR A 177 7.74 1.08 22.15
C TYR A 177 6.27 1.22 21.71
N PHE A 178 5.84 0.64 20.59
CA PHE A 178 4.41 0.60 20.26
C PHE A 178 3.60 -0.22 21.29
N ASN A 179 4.13 -1.33 21.78
CA ASN A 179 3.47 -2.09 22.86
C ASN A 179 3.42 -1.31 24.17
N MET A 180 4.47 -0.56 24.51
CA MET A 180 4.45 0.34 25.68
C MET A 180 3.41 1.45 25.51
N CYS A 181 3.28 2.03 24.32
CA CYS A 181 2.24 3.00 23.99
C CYS A 181 0.83 2.42 24.21
N LEU A 182 0.56 1.23 23.66
CA LEU A 182 -0.72 0.53 23.85
C LEU A 182 -0.97 0.15 25.31
N ALA A 183 0.06 -0.23 26.07
CA ALA A 183 -0.07 -0.54 27.49
C ALA A 183 -0.48 0.69 28.32
N GLU A 184 0.07 1.87 28.01
CA GLU A 184 -0.33 3.14 28.66
C GLU A 184 -1.75 3.58 28.24
N LEU A 185 -2.15 3.31 26.99
CA LEU A 185 -3.50 3.59 26.50
C LEU A 185 -4.57 2.65 27.05
N GLY A 186 -4.18 1.42 27.38
CA GLY A 186 -5.13 0.35 27.70
C GLY A 186 -6.15 0.16 26.59
N ASN A 187 -7.44 0.18 26.94
CA ASN A 187 -8.56 0.00 26.01
C ASN A 187 -9.09 1.33 25.41
N ASN A 188 -8.33 2.43 25.48
CA ASN A 188 -8.77 3.72 24.95
C ASN A 188 -8.66 3.78 23.42
N THR A 189 -9.61 3.15 22.72
CA THR A 189 -9.68 3.10 21.26
C THR A 189 -9.98 4.44 20.60
N GLN A 190 -10.46 5.44 21.38
CA GLN A 190 -10.73 6.79 20.89
C GLN A 190 -9.46 7.64 20.78
N ASN A 191 -8.38 7.26 21.45
CA ASN A 191 -7.11 7.94 21.31
C ASN A 191 -6.49 7.60 19.95
N SER A 192 -6.10 8.62 19.18
CA SER A 192 -5.52 8.45 17.85
C SER A 192 -4.27 7.57 17.84
N TYR A 193 -3.46 7.59 18.92
CA TYR A 193 -2.26 6.78 19.04
C TYR A 193 -2.55 5.28 19.17
N TYR A 194 -3.76 4.88 19.57
CA TYR A 194 -4.15 3.47 19.60
C TYR A 194 -4.11 2.87 18.19
N SER A 195 -4.79 3.53 17.25
CA SER A 195 -4.81 3.12 15.85
C SER A 195 -3.42 3.23 15.20
N ILE A 196 -2.68 4.32 15.47
CA ILE A 196 -1.31 4.50 14.95
C ILE A 196 -0.37 3.39 15.44
N SER A 197 -0.46 2.99 16.71
CA SER A 197 0.40 1.95 17.28
C SER A 197 0.10 0.57 16.70
N HIS A 198 -1.17 0.22 16.55
CA HIS A 198 -1.55 -1.02 15.86
C HIS A 198 -1.10 -1.00 14.40
N PHE A 199 -1.24 0.13 13.69
CA PHE A 199 -0.74 0.25 12.33
C PHE A 199 0.79 0.03 12.26
N GLY A 200 1.56 0.65 13.16
CA GLY A 200 3.00 0.46 13.27
C GLY A 200 3.39 -1.00 13.52
N LEU A 201 2.72 -1.65 14.48
CA LEU A 201 2.91 -3.07 14.76
C LEU A 201 2.55 -3.96 13.56
N ALA A 202 1.48 -3.65 12.84
CA ALA A 202 1.07 -4.38 11.65
C ALA A 202 2.16 -4.33 10.57
N GLN A 203 2.72 -3.15 10.31
CA GLN A 203 3.81 -2.96 9.36
C GLN A 203 5.07 -3.72 9.76
N ILE A 204 5.45 -3.66 11.04
CA ILE A 204 6.61 -4.41 11.56
C ILE A 204 6.39 -5.92 11.38
N ASN A 205 5.23 -6.43 11.79
CA ASN A 205 4.93 -7.86 11.66
C ASN A 205 4.90 -8.31 10.20
N LYS A 206 4.35 -7.50 9.29
CA LYS A 206 4.38 -7.74 7.84
C LYS A 206 5.83 -7.82 7.32
N TYR A 207 6.67 -6.86 7.70
CA TYR A 207 8.10 -6.84 7.31
C TYR A 207 8.85 -8.08 7.81
N LEU A 208 8.52 -8.58 9.01
CA LEU A 208 9.11 -9.77 9.60
C LEU A 208 8.51 -11.10 9.09
N GLY A 209 7.52 -11.05 8.18
CA GLY A 209 6.81 -12.25 7.69
C GLY A 209 5.86 -12.89 8.72
N LEU A 210 5.52 -12.19 9.79
CA LEU A 210 4.58 -12.63 10.82
C LEU A 210 3.13 -12.31 10.41
N THR A 211 2.66 -12.98 9.34
CA THR A 211 1.38 -12.70 8.67
C THR A 211 0.21 -12.63 9.63
N ASP A 212 -0.01 -13.64 10.48
CA ASP A 212 -1.15 -13.68 11.42
C ASP A 212 -1.16 -12.48 12.38
N SER A 213 0.02 -12.11 12.89
CA SER A 213 0.15 -10.95 13.78
C SER A 213 -0.09 -9.63 13.04
N ALA A 214 0.31 -9.54 11.77
CA ALA A 214 0.02 -8.36 10.94
C ALA A 214 -1.49 -8.25 10.67
N LEU A 215 -2.16 -9.35 10.32
CA LEU A 215 -3.61 -9.40 10.10
C LEU A 215 -4.38 -8.93 11.33
N ILE A 216 -4.04 -9.43 12.53
CA ILE A 216 -4.69 -9.00 13.78
C ILE A 216 -4.57 -7.49 13.98
N ASN A 217 -3.38 -6.92 13.80
CA ASN A 217 -3.14 -5.51 14.03
C ASN A 217 -3.80 -4.61 12.96
N PHE A 218 -3.78 -4.99 11.68
CA PHE A 218 -4.53 -4.26 10.65
C PHE A 218 -6.05 -4.30 10.92
N ASN A 219 -6.59 -5.43 11.39
CA ASN A 219 -7.99 -5.49 11.78
C ASN A 219 -8.32 -4.56 12.96
N LYS A 220 -7.41 -4.40 13.94
CA LYS A 220 -7.58 -3.39 15.00
C LYS A 220 -7.63 -1.96 14.49
N VAL A 221 -6.87 -1.62 13.46
CA VAL A 221 -6.97 -0.32 12.78
C VAL A 221 -8.35 -0.16 12.13
N LEU A 222 -8.84 -1.21 11.47
CA LEU A 222 -10.11 -1.22 10.74
C LEU A 222 -11.36 -1.30 11.64
N GLU A 223 -11.22 -1.77 12.88
CA GLU A 223 -12.26 -1.65 13.92
C GLU A 223 -12.54 -0.18 14.27
N ILE A 224 -11.52 0.68 14.19
CA ILE A 224 -11.59 2.11 14.56
C ILE A 224 -11.92 2.98 13.34
N ASP A 225 -11.19 2.79 12.25
CA ASP A 225 -11.46 3.43 10.97
C ASP A 225 -11.74 2.35 9.92
N PRO A 226 -13.02 1.99 9.74
CA PRO A 226 -13.44 0.99 8.77
C PRO A 226 -13.17 1.43 7.31
N SER A 227 -12.78 2.68 7.07
CA SER A 227 -12.50 3.24 5.74
C SER A 227 -11.00 3.47 5.48
N ASN A 228 -10.12 3.03 6.39
CA ASN A 228 -8.67 3.22 6.27
C ASN A 228 -8.12 2.46 5.05
N LEU A 229 -7.97 3.18 3.93
CA LEU A 229 -7.54 2.59 2.65
C LEU A 229 -6.14 1.97 2.72
N THR A 230 -5.24 2.54 3.51
CA THR A 230 -3.88 2.01 3.66
C THR A 230 -3.91 0.66 4.35
N ALA A 231 -4.62 0.55 5.49
CA ALA A 231 -4.78 -0.71 6.20
C ALA A 231 -5.51 -1.77 5.35
N LEU A 232 -6.55 -1.38 4.59
CA LEU A 232 -7.23 -2.30 3.66
C LEU A 232 -6.31 -2.78 2.54
N SER A 233 -5.51 -1.90 1.94
CA SER A 233 -4.58 -2.27 0.88
C SER A 233 -3.49 -3.22 1.38
N ASP A 234 -2.94 -2.96 2.58
CA ASP A 234 -1.97 -3.86 3.20
C ASP A 234 -2.58 -5.21 3.57
N LEU A 235 -3.83 -5.22 4.06
CA LEU A 235 -4.58 -6.43 4.38
C LEU A 235 -4.86 -7.28 3.12
N TYR A 236 -5.24 -6.66 2.02
CA TYR A 236 -5.37 -7.33 0.72
C TYR A 236 -4.05 -8.00 0.31
N GLY A 237 -2.93 -7.26 0.38
CA GLY A 237 -1.61 -7.80 0.03
C GLY A 237 -1.26 -9.04 0.85
N LEU A 238 -1.51 -9.01 2.17
CA LEU A 238 -1.28 -10.16 3.05
C LEU A 238 -2.12 -11.38 2.67
N TYR A 239 -3.41 -11.21 2.39
CA TYR A 239 -4.27 -12.31 1.95
C TYR A 239 -3.86 -12.85 0.58
N PHE A 240 -3.48 -11.97 -0.36
CA PHE A 240 -3.02 -12.36 -1.69
C PHE A 240 -1.74 -13.20 -1.61
N ASP A 241 -0.75 -12.75 -0.83
CA ASP A 241 0.53 -13.44 -0.64
C ASP A 241 0.35 -14.77 0.10
N ALA A 242 -0.62 -14.85 1.01
CA ALA A 242 -0.99 -16.09 1.71
C ALA A 242 -1.78 -17.08 0.84
N GLY A 243 -2.22 -16.68 -0.37
CA GLY A 243 -3.08 -17.48 -1.23
C GLY A 243 -4.56 -17.53 -0.79
N ASP A 244 -4.94 -16.71 0.18
CA ASP A 244 -6.31 -16.59 0.69
C ASP A 244 -7.11 -15.61 -0.19
N TYR A 245 -7.43 -16.05 -1.40
CA TYR A 245 -8.06 -15.19 -2.40
C TYR A 245 -9.51 -14.82 -2.06
N GLU A 246 -10.18 -15.58 -1.19
CA GLU A 246 -11.54 -15.28 -0.75
C GLU A 246 -11.55 -14.07 0.19
N ASN A 247 -10.74 -14.08 1.25
CA ASN A 247 -10.62 -12.92 2.13
C ASN A 247 -10.00 -11.71 1.42
N GLY A 248 -9.02 -11.93 0.55
CA GLY A 248 -8.48 -10.89 -0.32
C GLY A 248 -9.57 -10.22 -1.17
N PHE A 249 -10.50 -11.01 -1.73
CA PHE A 249 -11.62 -10.48 -2.51
C PHE A 249 -12.58 -9.65 -1.66
N ILE A 250 -12.92 -10.08 -0.45
CA ILE A 250 -13.79 -9.33 0.47
C ILE A 250 -13.20 -7.94 0.77
N VAL A 251 -11.89 -7.88 1.02
CA VAL A 251 -11.18 -6.61 1.30
C VAL A 251 -11.19 -5.69 0.09
N VAL A 252 -10.83 -6.20 -1.08
CA VAL A 252 -10.79 -5.41 -2.33
C VAL A 252 -12.20 -4.97 -2.74
N ASP A 253 -13.23 -5.79 -2.52
CA ASP A 253 -14.63 -5.43 -2.78
C ASP A 253 -15.12 -4.27 -1.91
N ARG A 254 -14.67 -4.23 -0.66
CA ARG A 254 -14.90 -3.10 0.23
C ARG A 254 -14.24 -1.83 -0.27
N ILE A 255 -12.97 -1.89 -0.70
CA ILE A 255 -12.25 -0.75 -1.31
C ILE A 255 -13.00 -0.27 -2.56
N ASP A 256 -13.41 -1.18 -3.45
CA ASP A 256 -14.13 -0.90 -4.68
C ASP A 256 -15.44 -0.17 -4.41
N SER A 257 -16.20 -0.65 -3.43
CA SER A 257 -17.50 -0.09 -3.04
C SER A 257 -17.37 1.35 -2.54
N MET A 258 -16.46 1.60 -1.60
CA MET A 258 -16.22 2.95 -1.06
C MET A 258 -15.70 3.92 -2.13
N THR A 259 -14.77 3.44 -2.96
CA THR A 259 -14.16 4.25 -4.02
C THR A 259 -15.17 4.55 -5.13
N THR A 260 -16.05 3.61 -5.46
CA THR A 260 -17.13 3.80 -6.45
C THR A 260 -18.11 4.86 -5.96
N LEU A 261 -18.51 4.82 -4.69
CA LEU A 261 -19.35 5.86 -4.10
C LEU A 261 -18.70 7.24 -4.20
N LYS A 262 -17.42 7.35 -3.84
CA LYS A 262 -16.65 8.59 -3.94
C LYS A 262 -16.52 9.08 -5.39
N TYR A 263 -16.29 8.18 -6.34
CA TYR A 263 -16.19 8.52 -7.76
C TYR A 263 -17.52 9.07 -8.30
N ASN A 264 -18.64 8.39 -7.99
CA ASN A 264 -19.97 8.79 -8.43
C ASN A 264 -20.39 10.15 -7.87
N ASP A 265 -20.06 10.42 -6.60
CA ASP A 265 -20.25 11.75 -6.00
C ASP A 265 -19.42 12.83 -6.73
N LEU A 266 -18.13 12.56 -7.00
CA LEU A 266 -17.27 13.52 -7.69
C LEU A 266 -17.71 13.82 -9.12
N ILE A 267 -18.13 12.83 -9.92
CA ILE A 267 -18.57 13.09 -11.31
C ILE A 267 -19.86 13.90 -11.37
N GLY A 268 -20.70 13.84 -10.32
CA GLY A 268 -21.93 14.62 -10.21
C GLY A 268 -21.70 16.10 -9.87
N ARG A 269 -20.50 16.43 -9.37
CA ARG A 269 -20.12 17.79 -8.94
C ARG A 269 -19.55 18.59 -10.10
N LYS A 270 -20.12 19.76 -10.38
CA LYS A 270 -19.66 20.66 -11.46
C LYS A 270 -18.29 21.30 -11.19
N ASP A 271 -17.91 21.38 -9.92
CA ASP A 271 -16.66 21.97 -9.42
C ASP A 271 -15.56 20.93 -9.16
N ALA A 272 -15.81 19.64 -9.38
CA ALA A 272 -14.80 18.61 -9.16
C ALA A 272 -13.59 18.79 -10.08
N SER A 273 -12.39 18.82 -9.50
CA SER A 273 -11.16 18.92 -10.30
C SER A 273 -10.91 17.64 -11.08
N LYS A 274 -10.41 17.78 -12.31
CA LYS A 274 -10.02 16.64 -13.15
C LYS A 274 -8.98 15.75 -12.46
N ASP A 275 -8.07 16.34 -11.69
CA ASP A 275 -7.04 15.60 -10.96
C ASP A 275 -7.64 14.72 -9.85
N SER A 276 -8.65 15.22 -9.14
CA SER A 276 -9.36 14.44 -8.12
C SER A 276 -10.12 13.28 -8.74
N LEU A 277 -10.80 13.53 -9.86
CA LEU A 277 -11.48 12.49 -10.63
C LEU A 277 -10.51 11.42 -11.14
N GLN A 278 -9.37 11.84 -11.70
CA GLN A 278 -8.35 10.92 -12.22
C GLN A 278 -7.70 10.11 -11.10
N TYR A 279 -7.44 10.73 -9.94
CA TYR A 279 -6.90 10.03 -8.78
C TYR A 279 -7.84 8.90 -8.32
N VAL A 280 -9.14 9.19 -8.17
CA VAL A 280 -10.13 8.17 -7.78
C VAL A 280 -10.33 7.12 -8.88
N ALA A 281 -10.33 7.51 -10.16
CA ALA A 281 -10.39 6.56 -11.28
C ALA A 281 -9.20 5.59 -11.30
N ASN A 282 -8.00 6.06 -10.97
CA ASN A 282 -6.81 5.20 -10.89
C ASN A 282 -6.93 4.15 -9.77
N ILE A 283 -7.53 4.52 -8.63
CA ILE A 283 -7.80 3.56 -7.55
C ILE A 283 -8.80 2.51 -8.05
N LEU A 284 -9.91 2.91 -8.66
CA LEU A 284 -10.89 1.97 -9.22
C LEU A 284 -10.28 1.03 -10.26
N TYR A 285 -9.46 1.56 -11.16
CA TYR A 285 -8.71 0.74 -12.11
C TYR A 285 -7.90 -0.35 -11.39
N ASN A 286 -7.08 0.02 -10.40
CA ASN A 286 -6.26 -0.92 -9.66
C ASN A 286 -7.11 -1.95 -8.91
N THR A 287 -8.13 -1.51 -8.18
CA THR A 287 -9.03 -2.40 -7.43
C THR A 287 -9.72 -3.43 -8.34
N LYS A 288 -10.17 -3.02 -9.53
CA LYS A 288 -10.76 -3.95 -10.51
C LYS A 288 -9.73 -4.93 -11.08
N MET A 289 -8.49 -4.48 -11.32
CA MET A 289 -7.38 -5.36 -11.69
C MET A 289 -7.10 -6.41 -10.61
N GLU A 290 -7.03 -5.99 -9.34
CA GLU A 290 -6.83 -6.85 -8.18
C GLU A 290 -7.93 -7.92 -8.06
N LYS A 291 -9.21 -7.53 -8.20
CA LYS A 291 -10.34 -8.48 -8.27
C LYS A 291 -10.16 -9.48 -9.40
N GLY A 292 -9.75 -9.00 -10.58
CA GLY A 292 -9.46 -9.85 -11.73
C GLY A 292 -8.35 -10.88 -11.43
N HIS A 293 -7.26 -10.46 -10.76
CA HIS A 293 -6.14 -11.32 -10.38
C HIS A 293 -6.56 -12.38 -9.35
N LEU A 294 -7.34 -11.98 -8.33
CA LEU A 294 -7.87 -12.91 -7.33
C LEU A 294 -8.71 -14.01 -7.99
N LYS A 295 -9.65 -13.63 -8.87
CA LYS A 295 -10.48 -14.61 -9.59
C LYS A 295 -9.69 -15.47 -10.56
N PHE A 296 -8.67 -14.91 -11.22
CA PHE A 296 -7.75 -15.67 -12.06
C PHE A 296 -7.01 -16.74 -11.26
N ASN A 297 -6.45 -16.40 -10.10
CA ASN A 297 -5.73 -17.33 -9.24
C ASN A 297 -6.66 -18.40 -8.65
N SER A 298 -7.93 -18.07 -8.40
CA SER A 298 -8.97 -19.04 -8.06
C SER A 298 -9.49 -19.86 -9.25
N LYS A 299 -8.89 -19.73 -10.46
CA LYS A 299 -9.29 -20.40 -11.71
C LYS A 299 -10.72 -20.06 -12.19
N LEU A 300 -11.27 -18.94 -11.72
CA LEU A 300 -12.58 -18.39 -12.09
C LEU A 300 -12.40 -17.39 -13.24
N TYR A 301 -12.02 -17.91 -14.42
CA TYR A 301 -11.62 -17.07 -15.56
C TYR A 301 -12.73 -16.15 -16.09
N ASP A 302 -13.99 -16.57 -15.99
CA ASP A 302 -15.14 -15.75 -16.39
C ASP A 302 -15.29 -14.49 -15.53
N GLU A 303 -15.21 -14.67 -14.21
CA GLU A 303 -15.26 -13.56 -13.26
C GLU A 303 -14.02 -12.68 -13.39
N SER A 304 -12.86 -13.29 -13.61
CA SER A 304 -11.61 -12.56 -13.88
C SER A 304 -11.74 -11.65 -15.11
N LEU A 305 -12.23 -12.19 -16.22
CA LEU A 305 -12.50 -11.44 -17.46
C LEU A 305 -13.45 -10.27 -17.21
N LYS A 306 -14.52 -10.51 -16.46
CA LYS A 306 -15.50 -9.47 -16.10
C LYS A 306 -14.81 -8.30 -15.39
N TYR A 307 -14.00 -8.55 -14.37
CA TYR A 307 -13.34 -7.48 -13.62
C TYR A 307 -12.29 -6.72 -14.43
N TYR A 308 -11.52 -7.40 -15.29
CA TYR A 308 -10.61 -6.69 -16.20
C TYR A 308 -11.37 -5.81 -17.20
N ALA A 309 -12.51 -6.27 -17.70
CA ALA A 309 -13.37 -5.45 -18.55
C ALA A 309 -13.95 -4.24 -17.79
N GLU A 310 -14.34 -4.41 -16.53
CA GLU A 310 -14.79 -3.31 -15.65
C GLU A 310 -13.68 -2.30 -15.32
N ALA A 311 -12.41 -2.70 -15.34
CA ALA A 311 -11.27 -1.80 -15.14
C ALA A 311 -11.06 -0.85 -16.35
N TYR A 312 -11.39 -1.32 -17.55
CA TYR A 312 -11.05 -0.65 -18.81
C TYR A 312 -11.55 0.81 -18.95
N PRO A 313 -12.80 1.16 -18.55
CA PRO A 313 -13.30 2.53 -18.65
C PRO A 313 -12.52 3.55 -17.82
N PHE A 314 -11.87 3.12 -16.73
CA PHE A 314 -11.11 4.01 -15.84
C PHE A 314 -9.71 4.31 -16.37
N LYS A 315 -9.12 3.37 -17.13
CA LYS A 315 -7.80 3.55 -17.75
C LYS A 315 -7.64 2.64 -18.97
N LYS A 316 -7.64 3.25 -20.15
CA LYS A 316 -7.34 2.56 -21.41
C LYS A 316 -5.86 2.18 -21.45
N ASN A 317 -5.58 0.90 -21.64
CA ASN A 317 -4.22 0.35 -21.65
C ASN A 317 -4.15 -0.84 -22.62
N LYS A 318 -3.19 -0.85 -23.55
CA LYS A 318 -2.99 -1.95 -24.52
C LYS A 318 -2.67 -3.28 -23.83
N LYS A 319 -1.93 -3.29 -22.73
CA LYS A 319 -1.67 -4.49 -21.92
C LYS A 319 -2.93 -5.02 -21.26
N LEU A 320 -3.84 -4.13 -20.84
CA LEU A 320 -5.17 -4.56 -20.38
C LEU A 320 -6.00 -5.15 -21.53
N VAL A 321 -5.93 -4.58 -22.74
CA VAL A 321 -6.57 -5.18 -23.93
C VAL A 321 -6.01 -6.57 -24.20
N GLU A 322 -4.69 -6.73 -24.17
CA GLU A 322 -4.00 -8.01 -24.33
C GLU A 322 -4.47 -9.01 -23.25
N LEU A 323 -4.50 -8.58 -21.99
CA LEU A 323 -5.00 -9.38 -20.86
C LEU A 323 -6.44 -9.85 -21.06
N ILE A 324 -7.33 -8.94 -21.49
CA ILE A 324 -8.74 -9.25 -21.76
C ILE A 324 -8.85 -10.26 -22.92
N ARG A 325 -8.03 -10.17 -23.97
CA ARG A 325 -7.97 -11.19 -25.03
C ARG A 325 -7.57 -12.56 -24.48
N LYS A 326 -6.50 -12.61 -23.67
CA LYS A 326 -6.05 -13.84 -23.01
C LYS A 326 -7.17 -14.45 -22.18
N MET A 327 -7.80 -13.64 -21.31
CA MET A 327 -8.87 -14.12 -20.44
C MET A 327 -10.13 -14.54 -21.19
N SER A 328 -10.45 -13.90 -22.33
CA SER A 328 -11.57 -14.33 -23.18
C SER A 328 -11.36 -15.75 -23.70
N ILE A 329 -10.14 -16.06 -24.16
CA ILE A 329 -9.79 -17.43 -24.60
C ILE A 329 -9.88 -18.43 -23.44
N LEU A 330 -9.27 -18.10 -22.28
CA LEU A 330 -9.29 -19.00 -21.13
C LEU A 330 -10.71 -19.23 -20.58
N SER A 331 -11.52 -18.18 -20.54
CA SER A 331 -12.95 -18.23 -20.19
C SER A 331 -13.72 -19.18 -21.11
N ASP A 332 -13.60 -19.01 -22.43
CA ASP A 332 -14.28 -19.87 -23.40
C ASP A 332 -13.86 -21.34 -23.29
N MET A 333 -12.56 -21.59 -23.13
CA MET A 333 -12.02 -22.95 -22.97
C MET A 333 -12.50 -23.60 -21.68
N ALA A 334 -12.44 -22.88 -20.55
CA ALA A 334 -12.88 -23.39 -19.26
C ALA A 334 -14.39 -23.67 -19.21
N LYS A 335 -15.24 -22.81 -19.80
CA LYS A 335 -16.69 -23.06 -19.94
C LYS A 335 -17.00 -24.34 -20.68
N LYS A 336 -16.16 -24.68 -21.66
CA LYS A 336 -16.28 -25.90 -22.47
C LYS A 336 -15.61 -27.12 -21.81
N GLY A 337 -15.12 -26.99 -20.58
CA GLY A 337 -14.49 -28.08 -19.81
C GLY A 337 -13.05 -28.36 -20.18
N TRP A 338 -12.38 -27.51 -20.97
CA TRP A 338 -10.99 -27.69 -21.35
C TRP A 338 -10.06 -27.11 -20.28
N MET A 339 -9.00 -27.86 -19.97
CA MET A 339 -7.98 -27.43 -19.02
C MET A 339 -6.65 -27.15 -19.74
N PRO A 340 -5.92 -26.10 -19.37
CA PRO A 340 -4.66 -25.76 -20.02
C PRO A 340 -3.58 -26.79 -19.71
N CYS A 341 -2.83 -27.22 -20.74
CA CYS A 341 -1.65 -28.06 -20.56
C CYS A 341 -0.47 -27.17 -20.16
N VAL A 342 0.17 -27.47 -19.03
CA VAL A 342 1.21 -26.60 -18.45
C VAL A 342 2.49 -27.34 -18.07
N LYS A 343 3.63 -26.72 -18.29
CA LYS A 343 4.96 -27.14 -17.83
C LYS A 343 5.64 -25.97 -17.15
N ASP A 344 6.15 -26.19 -15.92
CA ASP A 344 6.87 -25.18 -15.14
C ASP A 344 6.10 -23.84 -15.05
N ALA A 345 4.79 -23.96 -14.76
CA ALA A 345 3.83 -22.84 -14.69
C ALA A 345 3.61 -22.04 -15.99
N LYS A 346 4.05 -22.56 -17.15
CA LYS A 346 3.80 -21.99 -18.48
C LYS A 346 2.95 -22.92 -19.31
N PHE A 347 2.21 -22.35 -20.27
CA PHE A 347 1.48 -23.16 -21.24
C PHE A 347 2.45 -23.98 -22.08
N VAL A 348 2.09 -25.23 -22.37
CA VAL A 348 2.76 -26.01 -23.41
C VAL A 348 2.30 -25.46 -24.76
N THR A 349 3.26 -25.08 -25.61
CA THR A 349 2.97 -24.43 -26.90
C THR A 349 3.82 -24.99 -28.04
N ASN A 350 3.30 -24.84 -29.25
CA ASN A 350 4.03 -25.04 -30.50
C ASN A 350 3.98 -23.74 -31.33
N GLY A 351 5.00 -22.89 -31.20
CA GLY A 351 4.94 -21.52 -31.72
C GLY A 351 3.79 -20.74 -31.06
N ASN A 352 2.80 -20.32 -31.87
CA ASN A 352 1.63 -19.55 -31.41
C ASN A 352 0.40 -20.43 -31.13
N GLU A 353 0.61 -21.74 -30.98
CA GLU A 353 -0.44 -22.71 -30.72
C GLU A 353 -0.38 -23.17 -29.26
N TYR A 354 -1.47 -22.98 -28.51
CA TYR A 354 -1.57 -23.25 -27.07
C TYR A 354 -2.48 -24.45 -26.81
N PHE A 355 -1.99 -25.44 -26.06
CA PHE A 355 -2.67 -26.72 -25.89
C PHE A 355 -3.48 -26.80 -24.60
N PHE A 356 -4.65 -27.42 -24.73
CA PHE A 356 -5.59 -27.76 -23.67
C PHE A 356 -5.98 -29.23 -23.82
N TYR A 357 -6.38 -29.87 -22.74
CA TYR A 357 -6.92 -31.23 -22.74
C TYR A 357 -8.32 -31.26 -22.14
N SER A 358 -9.09 -32.27 -22.50
CA SER A 358 -10.41 -32.53 -21.91
C SER A 358 -10.28 -33.58 -20.80
N PRO A 359 -10.45 -33.21 -19.51
CA PRO A 359 -10.36 -34.17 -18.41
C PRO A 359 -11.45 -35.24 -18.46
N SER A 360 -12.65 -34.90 -18.96
CA SER A 360 -13.77 -35.83 -19.09
C SER A 360 -13.57 -36.86 -20.21
N GLU A 361 -12.67 -36.58 -21.15
CA GLU A 361 -12.35 -37.47 -22.27
C GLU A 361 -10.99 -38.16 -22.12
N LEU A 362 -10.28 -37.93 -21.01
CA LEU A 362 -9.03 -38.61 -20.68
C LEU A 362 -9.34 -40.03 -20.17
N LYS A 363 -8.89 -41.06 -20.90
CA LYS A 363 -9.18 -42.46 -20.59
C LYS A 363 -7.89 -43.27 -20.43
N ILE A 364 -7.83 -44.09 -19.40
CA ILE A 364 -6.79 -45.12 -19.23
C ILE A 364 -7.32 -46.41 -19.85
N ASN A 365 -6.61 -46.94 -20.82
CA ASN A 365 -6.94 -48.17 -21.54
C ASN A 365 -6.45 -49.40 -20.76
N GLN A 366 -6.96 -50.60 -21.12
CA GLN A 366 -6.60 -51.85 -20.46
C GLN A 366 -5.11 -52.22 -20.56
N ASP A 367 -4.45 -51.78 -21.63
CA ASP A 367 -3.01 -51.98 -21.86
C ASP A 367 -2.14 -50.92 -21.16
N SER A 368 -2.71 -50.14 -20.24
CA SER A 368 -2.07 -49.02 -19.54
C SER A 368 -1.65 -47.85 -20.43
N SER A 369 -2.09 -47.81 -21.69
CA SER A 369 -2.01 -46.61 -22.52
C SER A 369 -3.10 -45.61 -22.14
N ILE A 370 -2.91 -44.34 -22.50
CA ILE A 370 -3.86 -43.25 -22.26
C ILE A 370 -4.40 -42.77 -23.59
N THR A 371 -5.72 -42.65 -23.71
CA THR A 371 -6.36 -41.92 -24.80
C THR A 371 -6.75 -40.53 -24.30
N ALA A 372 -6.27 -39.48 -24.95
CA ALA A 372 -6.55 -38.08 -24.60
C ALA A 372 -7.09 -37.30 -25.81
N THR A 373 -8.14 -36.52 -25.59
CA THR A 373 -8.55 -35.48 -26.53
C THR A 373 -7.91 -34.16 -26.13
N LEU A 374 -7.26 -33.53 -27.11
CA LEU A 374 -6.58 -32.24 -26.99
C LEU A 374 -7.25 -31.22 -27.88
N LYS A 375 -7.25 -29.97 -27.44
CA LYS A 375 -7.63 -28.82 -28.24
C LYS A 375 -6.53 -27.78 -28.18
N SER A 376 -6.18 -27.23 -29.32
CA SER A 376 -5.24 -26.12 -29.39
C SER A 376 -5.91 -24.85 -29.89
N ILE A 377 -5.44 -23.71 -29.41
CA ILE A 377 -5.86 -22.39 -29.89
C ILE A 377 -4.66 -21.70 -30.55
N ILE A 378 -4.84 -21.23 -31.78
CA ILE A 378 -3.83 -20.53 -32.55
C ILE A 378 -4.04 -19.03 -32.37
N THR A 379 -3.18 -18.41 -31.59
CA THR A 379 -3.28 -17.01 -31.19
C THR A 379 -2.22 -16.19 -31.93
N ALA A 380 -2.57 -15.67 -33.10
CA ALA A 380 -1.64 -15.01 -34.04
C ALA A 380 -0.54 -14.15 -33.35
N ASP A 381 -0.92 -13.15 -32.56
CA ASP A 381 -0.04 -12.20 -31.86
C ASP A 381 -0.23 -12.19 -30.34
N VAL A 382 -1.10 -13.06 -29.80
CA VAL A 382 -1.45 -13.06 -28.37
C VAL A 382 -0.71 -14.20 -27.67
N ASP A 383 0.24 -13.85 -26.81
CA ASP A 383 0.89 -14.81 -25.92
C ASP A 383 -0.04 -15.13 -24.73
N LEU A 384 -0.47 -16.38 -24.51
CA LEU A 384 -1.31 -16.70 -23.35
C LEU A 384 -0.52 -16.79 -22.04
N ASN A 385 0.81 -16.78 -22.08
CA ASN A 385 1.62 -16.75 -20.86
C ASN A 385 1.47 -15.39 -20.15
N MET A 386 1.37 -15.45 -18.82
CA MET A 386 1.01 -14.31 -17.98
C MET A 386 2.22 -13.53 -17.43
N VAL A 387 3.44 -13.89 -17.84
CA VAL A 387 4.71 -13.42 -17.23
C VAL A 387 4.94 -11.91 -17.37
N ASN A 388 4.39 -11.26 -18.41
CA ASN A 388 4.71 -9.87 -18.78
C ASN A 388 3.50 -8.92 -18.83
N VAL A 389 2.35 -9.29 -18.26
CA VAL A 389 1.09 -8.55 -18.49
C VAL A 389 0.87 -7.40 -17.51
N PHE A 390 1.66 -7.29 -16.44
CA PHE A 390 1.42 -6.36 -15.33
C PHE A 390 2.33 -5.12 -15.30
N GLN A 391 3.15 -4.88 -16.34
CA GLN A 391 3.96 -3.65 -16.41
C GLN A 391 3.20 -2.49 -17.06
N PRO A 392 3.25 -1.27 -16.48
CA PRO A 392 2.51 -0.12 -16.97
C PRO A 392 3.21 0.58 -18.15
N GLU A 393 2.59 0.56 -19.33
CA GLU A 393 2.94 1.44 -20.46
C GLU A 393 1.68 2.18 -20.95
N PRO A 394 1.67 3.53 -20.96
CA PRO A 394 0.58 4.29 -21.58
C PRO A 394 0.65 4.21 -23.11
N ASP A 395 -0.49 4.02 -23.78
CA ASP A 395 -0.57 3.99 -25.25
C ASP A 395 -1.89 4.62 -25.72
N ALA A 396 -1.79 5.64 -26.58
CA ALA A 396 -2.90 6.38 -27.15
C ALA A 396 -3.67 5.63 -28.25
N THR A 397 -3.19 4.45 -28.67
CA THR A 397 -3.80 3.62 -29.73
C THR A 397 -4.83 2.59 -29.21
N ALA A 398 -5.08 2.56 -27.90
CA ALA A 398 -6.06 1.65 -27.29
C ALA A 398 -7.50 1.96 -27.78
N PRO A 399 -8.31 0.93 -28.11
CA PRO A 399 -9.65 1.12 -28.67
C PRO A 399 -10.62 1.80 -27.70
N ASP A 400 -11.57 2.59 -28.21
CA ASP A 400 -12.54 3.27 -27.32
C ASP A 400 -13.51 2.33 -26.61
N LYS A 401 -13.83 1.19 -27.25
CA LYS A 401 -14.73 0.17 -26.72
C LYS A 401 -14.06 -1.20 -26.76
N ILE A 402 -14.26 -1.99 -25.71
CA ILE A 402 -13.65 -3.32 -25.58
C ILE A 402 -14.52 -4.44 -26.20
N ASP A 403 -15.74 -4.15 -26.65
CA ASP A 403 -16.67 -5.16 -27.18
C ASP A 403 -16.11 -5.97 -28.36
N LYS A 404 -15.39 -5.31 -29.28
CA LYS A 404 -14.74 -5.99 -30.41
C LYS A 404 -13.64 -6.94 -29.94
N VAL A 405 -12.97 -6.60 -28.84
CA VAL A 405 -11.90 -7.42 -28.25
C VAL A 405 -12.49 -8.66 -27.61
N LEU A 406 -13.58 -8.52 -26.86
CA LEU A 406 -14.29 -9.65 -26.23
C LEU A 406 -14.79 -10.69 -27.24
N ASN A 407 -15.16 -10.24 -28.45
CA ASN A 407 -15.69 -11.07 -29.54
C ASN A 407 -14.62 -11.54 -30.54
N SER A 408 -13.34 -11.38 -30.24
CA SER A 408 -12.26 -11.82 -31.14
C SER A 408 -12.30 -13.34 -31.32
N LYS A 409 -12.21 -13.80 -32.56
CA LYS A 409 -12.21 -15.23 -32.90
C LYS A 409 -10.81 -15.74 -33.19
N TYR A 410 -10.57 -17.01 -32.91
CA TYR A 410 -9.25 -17.64 -33.03
C TYR A 410 -9.38 -18.97 -33.78
N GLY A 411 -8.35 -19.31 -34.57
CA GLY A 411 -8.24 -20.65 -35.15
C GLY A 411 -8.02 -21.67 -34.04
N SER A 412 -8.46 -22.91 -34.27
CA SER A 412 -8.25 -23.99 -33.30
C SER A 412 -8.04 -25.32 -34.00
N ASN A 413 -7.33 -26.24 -33.35
CA ASN A 413 -7.24 -27.62 -33.81
C ASN A 413 -7.72 -28.56 -32.70
N GLU A 414 -8.21 -29.73 -33.09
CA GLU A 414 -8.61 -30.78 -32.17
C GLU A 414 -7.85 -32.06 -32.53
N TYR A 415 -7.28 -32.71 -31.53
CA TYR A 415 -6.48 -33.91 -31.68
C TYR A 415 -7.02 -35.01 -30.76
N ASN A 416 -6.81 -36.25 -31.17
CA ASN A 416 -6.98 -37.38 -30.27
C ASN A 416 -5.73 -38.25 -30.34
N TRP A 417 -5.08 -38.41 -29.19
CA TRP A 417 -3.80 -39.10 -29.06
C TRP A 417 -3.94 -40.32 -28.16
N THR A 418 -3.32 -41.44 -28.57
CA THR A 418 -3.04 -42.59 -27.70
C THR A 418 -1.58 -42.55 -27.29
N VAL A 419 -1.33 -42.47 -25.99
CA VAL A 419 -0.03 -42.26 -25.37
C VAL A 419 0.33 -43.45 -24.50
N VAL A 420 1.55 -44.00 -24.66
CA VAL A 420 2.07 -45.03 -23.75
C VAL A 420 3.07 -44.37 -22.80
N CYS A 421 2.72 -44.29 -21.51
CA CYS A 421 3.58 -43.63 -20.53
C CYS A 421 4.95 -44.31 -20.43
N GLY A 422 6.00 -43.48 -20.32
CA GLY A 422 7.40 -43.93 -20.37
C GLY A 422 7.97 -44.13 -21.78
N LYS A 423 7.18 -43.96 -22.84
CA LYS A 423 7.66 -43.96 -24.24
C LYS A 423 7.56 -42.57 -24.86
N SER A 424 8.43 -42.30 -25.84
CA SER A 424 8.37 -41.11 -26.69
C SER A 424 7.48 -41.28 -27.93
N THR A 425 7.03 -42.51 -28.20
CA THR A 425 6.11 -42.84 -29.30
C THR A 425 4.66 -42.69 -28.88
N TYR A 426 3.83 -42.12 -29.76
CA TYR A 426 2.39 -41.98 -29.54
C TYR A 426 1.63 -42.10 -30.86
N THR A 427 0.36 -42.46 -30.81
CA THR A 427 -0.51 -42.55 -31.98
C THR A 427 -1.41 -41.32 -32.02
N GLN A 428 -1.34 -40.53 -33.09
CA GLN A 428 -2.34 -39.50 -33.38
C GLN A 428 -3.48 -40.14 -34.15
N ASN A 429 -4.61 -40.38 -33.49
CA ASN A 429 -5.79 -41.04 -34.06
C ASN A 429 -6.50 -40.15 -35.07
N PHE A 430 -6.64 -38.86 -34.75
CA PHE A 430 -7.10 -37.84 -35.68
C PHE A 430 -6.53 -36.46 -35.36
N GLU A 431 -6.62 -35.58 -36.34
CA GLU A 431 -6.41 -34.13 -36.22
C GLU A 431 -7.46 -33.42 -37.08
N LYS A 432 -8.19 -32.49 -36.47
CA LYS A 432 -9.16 -31.63 -37.15
C LYS A 432 -8.74 -30.19 -37.02
N LYS A 433 -8.82 -29.42 -38.11
CA LYS A 433 -8.44 -28.00 -38.15
C LYS A 433 -9.66 -27.12 -38.34
N PHE A 434 -9.78 -26.08 -37.53
CA PHE A 434 -10.88 -25.13 -37.58
C PHE A 434 -10.37 -23.73 -37.84
N ASP A 435 -10.97 -23.05 -38.81
CA ASP A 435 -10.71 -21.63 -39.04
C ASP A 435 -11.29 -20.78 -37.89
N PRO A 436 -10.96 -19.48 -37.81
CA PRO A 436 -11.52 -18.60 -36.77
C PRO A 436 -13.06 -18.51 -36.78
N SER A 437 -13.74 -18.86 -37.87
CA SER A 437 -15.21 -18.90 -37.88
C SER A 437 -15.78 -20.16 -37.21
N GLY A 438 -14.92 -21.13 -36.90
CA GLY A 438 -15.27 -22.44 -36.36
C GLY A 438 -15.55 -23.48 -37.45
N LYS A 439 -15.29 -23.16 -38.73
CA LYS A 439 -15.51 -24.08 -39.84
C LYS A 439 -14.36 -25.07 -39.94
N GLU A 440 -14.68 -26.36 -40.00
CA GLU A 440 -13.69 -27.40 -40.24
C GLU A 440 -13.08 -27.25 -41.64
N THR A 441 -11.74 -27.27 -41.70
CA THR A 441 -10.94 -27.11 -42.92
C THR A 441 -10.12 -28.36 -43.27
N THR A 442 -10.22 -29.42 -42.44
CA THR A 442 -9.56 -30.70 -42.66
C THR A 442 -10.05 -31.37 -43.95
N LYS A 443 -9.14 -31.85 -44.80
CA LYS A 443 -9.52 -32.63 -45.99
C LYS A 443 -9.94 -34.07 -45.59
N PRO A 444 -10.90 -34.70 -46.28
CA PRO A 444 -11.43 -36.03 -45.92
C PRO A 444 -10.39 -37.17 -45.85
N ALA A 445 -9.25 -37.05 -46.52
CA ALA A 445 -8.20 -38.07 -46.55
C ALA A 445 -7.23 -38.03 -45.34
N GLY A 446 -7.34 -37.02 -44.46
CA GLY A 446 -6.44 -36.81 -43.30
C GLY A 446 -6.80 -37.61 -42.03
N ALA A 447 -7.79 -38.50 -42.09
CA ALA A 447 -8.37 -39.19 -40.93
C ALA A 447 -7.76 -40.58 -40.64
N LYS A 448 -6.55 -40.90 -41.14
CA LYS A 448 -5.85 -42.14 -40.78
C LYS A 448 -5.00 -41.89 -39.54
N SER A 449 -5.03 -42.83 -38.59
CA SER A 449 -4.15 -42.82 -37.43
C SER A 449 -2.69 -42.87 -37.86
N VAL A 450 -1.84 -42.02 -37.28
CA VAL A 450 -0.40 -41.96 -37.60
C VAL A 450 0.40 -42.16 -36.32
N GLU A 451 1.37 -43.07 -36.38
CA GLU A 451 2.36 -43.23 -35.32
C GLU A 451 3.42 -42.13 -35.43
N LYS A 452 3.67 -41.43 -34.31
CA LYS A 452 4.60 -40.31 -34.20
C LYS A 452 5.60 -40.58 -33.09
N THR A 453 6.79 -40.01 -33.21
CA THR A 453 7.83 -40.06 -32.18
C THR A 453 8.17 -38.64 -31.74
N ALA A 454 7.95 -38.32 -30.47
CA ALA A 454 8.36 -37.06 -29.89
C ALA A 454 9.89 -36.99 -29.76
N VAL A 455 10.46 -35.85 -30.12
CA VAL A 455 11.90 -35.60 -30.01
C VAL A 455 12.23 -35.12 -28.60
N ASN A 456 13.47 -35.33 -28.14
CA ASN A 456 13.92 -34.75 -26.88
C ASN A 456 13.75 -33.23 -26.89
N GLU A 457 13.32 -32.70 -25.74
CA GLU A 457 13.08 -31.26 -25.53
C GLU A 457 12.03 -30.63 -26.47
N SER A 458 11.15 -31.45 -27.08
CA SER A 458 10.05 -30.97 -27.91
C SER A 458 8.77 -30.69 -27.11
N PHE A 459 7.89 -29.87 -27.67
CA PHE A 459 6.58 -29.59 -27.06
C PHE A 459 5.72 -30.86 -26.98
N GLU A 460 5.84 -31.78 -27.96
CA GLU A 460 5.13 -33.06 -27.92
C GLU A 460 5.56 -33.86 -26.70
N LEU A 461 6.87 -33.96 -26.44
CA LEU A 461 7.38 -34.69 -25.28
C LEU A 461 6.85 -34.07 -23.96
N ASP A 462 6.78 -32.74 -23.89
CA ASP A 462 6.19 -32.04 -22.74
C ASP A 462 4.69 -32.33 -22.59
N LEU A 463 3.95 -32.41 -23.71
CA LEU A 463 2.52 -32.75 -23.72
C LEU A 463 2.28 -34.21 -23.32
N LEU A 464 3.10 -35.16 -23.79
CA LEU A 464 3.04 -36.57 -23.38
C LEU A 464 3.27 -36.72 -21.87
N LYS A 465 4.31 -36.06 -21.33
CA LYS A 465 4.61 -36.05 -19.89
C LYS A 465 3.45 -35.45 -19.09
N TYR A 466 2.88 -34.35 -19.58
CA TYR A 466 1.73 -33.71 -18.92
C TYR A 466 0.51 -34.63 -18.88
N LEU A 467 0.15 -35.26 -20.00
CA LEU A 467 -1.00 -36.14 -20.10
C LEU A 467 -0.90 -37.37 -19.18
N CYS A 468 0.29 -37.98 -19.08
CA CYS A 468 0.53 -39.07 -18.12
C CYS A 468 0.26 -38.61 -16.67
N ARG A 469 0.86 -37.49 -16.27
CA ARG A 469 0.63 -36.92 -14.93
C ARG A 469 -0.84 -36.58 -14.69
N ALA A 470 -1.52 -36.02 -15.68
CA ALA A 470 -2.94 -35.68 -15.59
C ALA A 470 -3.83 -36.93 -15.43
N ALA A 471 -3.42 -38.07 -15.98
CA ALA A 471 -4.08 -39.36 -15.79
C ALA A 471 -3.72 -40.04 -14.45
N GLY A 472 -2.80 -39.47 -13.66
CA GLY A 472 -2.35 -40.06 -12.40
C GLY A 472 -1.33 -41.20 -12.57
N ILE A 473 -0.65 -41.26 -13.72
CA ILE A 473 0.41 -42.22 -14.07
C ILE A 473 1.75 -41.49 -14.10
#